data_AF-A0A6I9Z0Z4-F1
#
_entry.id   AF-A0A6I9Z0Z4-F1
#
_cell.length_a   1.000
_cell.length_b   1.000
_cell.length_c   1.000
_cell.angle_alpha   90.00
_cell.angle_beta   90.00
_cell.angle_gamma   90.00
#
_symmetry.space_group_name_H-M   'P 1'
#
loop_
_entity.id
_entity.type
_entity.pdbx_description
1 polymer ?
#
loop_
_entity_poly.entity_id
_entity_poly.type
_entity_poly.pdbx_seq_one_letter_code
_entity_poly.pdbx_strand_id
1 'polypeptide(L)'
;MASLRRVKVLLILNLIAVAGFVLFLAKCRPIAMKNGDAFHEIHPRAEVANLTAHPANPIQDAVLKRLSLLEDIVYRQLNGLSKSLGLIEGYGGRGKGGLPATLSPEEEEKAKGPHEKYGYNSYLSEKISLDRTIPDYRPTK
;
A
#
# COMPACT_ATOMS: atom_id res chain seq x y z
N MET A 1 16.57 42.36 -35.52
CA MET A 1 17.38 41.93 -34.35
C MET A 1 16.54 41.58 -33.10
N ALA A 2 15.25 41.23 -33.23
CA ALA A 2 14.38 40.88 -32.08
C ALA A 2 14.32 39.37 -31.78
N SER A 3 14.61 38.51 -32.77
CA SER A 3 14.58 37.05 -32.65
C SER A 3 15.73 36.52 -31.78
N LEU A 4 16.95 37.03 -31.95
CA LEU A 4 18.12 36.54 -31.21
C LEU A 4 18.01 36.80 -29.71
N ARG A 5 17.38 37.91 -29.30
CA ARG A 5 17.11 38.21 -27.88
C ARG A 5 16.12 37.22 -27.29
N ARG A 6 15.05 36.88 -28.03
CA ARG A 6 14.05 35.89 -27.59
C ARG A 6 14.62 34.47 -27.52
N VAL A 7 15.45 34.08 -28.49
CA VAL A 7 16.14 32.78 -28.48
C VAL A 7 17.13 32.68 -27.31
N LYS A 8 17.89 33.75 -27.04
CA LYS A 8 18.78 33.79 -25.86
C LYS A 8 18.00 33.69 -24.55
N VAL A 9 16.85 34.36 -24.44
CA VAL A 9 15.99 34.29 -23.26
C VAL A 9 15.47 32.86 -23.06
N LEU A 10 14.99 32.21 -24.12
CA LEU A 10 14.52 30.82 -24.05
C LEU A 10 15.64 29.84 -23.66
N LEU A 11 16.86 30.06 -24.18
CA LEU A 11 18.02 29.24 -23.85
C LEU A 11 18.43 29.41 -22.39
N ILE A 12 18.46 30.65 -21.89
CA ILE A 12 18.75 30.94 -20.48
C ILE A 12 17.67 30.32 -19.58
N LEU A 13 16.39 30.44 -19.95
CA LEU A 13 15.28 29.87 -19.18
C LEU A 13 15.36 28.33 -19.13
N ASN A 14 15.70 27.69 -20.25
CA ASN A 14 15.89 26.25 -20.32
C ASN A 14 17.09 25.81 -19.46
N LEU A 15 18.20 26.56 -19.49
CA LEU A 15 19.38 26.29 -18.66
C LEU A 15 19.05 26.36 -17.16
N ILE A 16 18.26 27.36 -16.75
CA ILE A 16 17.80 27.50 -15.36
C ILE A 16 16.88 26.34 -14.96
N ALA A 17 15.96 25.93 -15.85
CA ALA A 17 15.07 24.80 -15.58
C ALA A 17 15.84 23.49 -15.40
N VAL A 18 16.82 23.21 -16.26
CA VAL A 18 17.65 22.00 -16.18
C VAL A 18 18.53 22.04 -14.92
N ALA A 19 19.19 23.16 -14.64
CA ALA A 19 20.00 23.32 -13.43
C ALA A 19 19.15 23.16 -12.16
N GLY A 20 17.95 23.74 -12.14
CA GLY A 20 16.98 23.60 -11.05
C GLY A 20 16.51 22.16 -10.87
N PHE A 21 16.24 21.44 -11.97
CA PHE A 21 15.84 20.03 -11.93
C PHE A 21 16.97 19.12 -11.42
N VAL A 22 18.21 19.35 -11.85
CA VAL A 22 19.38 18.59 -11.37
C VAL A 22 19.66 18.88 -9.89
N LEU A 23 19.55 20.14 -9.45
CA LEU A 23 19.64 20.51 -8.04
C LEU A 23 18.49 19.91 -7.22
N PHE A 24 17.28 19.89 -7.77
CA PHE A 24 16.13 19.25 -7.15
C PHE A 24 16.37 17.75 -7.00
N LEU A 25 16.86 17.03 -8.02
CA LEU A 25 17.20 15.61 -7.91
C LEU A 25 18.38 15.35 -6.94
N ALA A 26 19.36 16.26 -6.87
CA ALA A 26 20.49 16.12 -5.97
C ALA A 26 20.12 16.41 -4.50
N LYS A 27 19.22 17.38 -4.26
CA LYS A 27 18.74 17.77 -2.92
C LYS A 27 17.62 16.85 -2.44
N CYS A 28 16.69 16.54 -3.33
CA CYS A 28 15.74 15.44 -3.22
C CYS A 28 16.41 14.16 -3.72
N ARG A 29 17.49 13.74 -3.04
CA ARG A 29 17.73 12.29 -2.94
C ARG A 29 16.38 11.67 -2.58
N PRO A 30 15.89 10.67 -3.32
CA PRO A 30 14.62 10.05 -2.98
C PRO A 30 14.73 9.69 -1.52
N ILE A 31 13.85 10.29 -0.73
CA ILE A 31 13.64 9.92 0.65
C ILE A 31 13.33 8.42 0.55
N ALA A 32 14.35 7.60 0.83
CA ALA A 32 14.15 6.27 1.36
C ALA A 32 13.16 6.51 2.50
N MET A 33 11.93 6.04 2.26
CA MET A 33 10.77 6.35 3.09
C MET A 33 11.13 6.11 4.54
N LYS A 34 11.25 7.21 5.29
CA LYS A 34 11.30 7.21 6.74
C LYS A 34 9.99 7.80 7.25
N ASN A 35 8.93 7.02 7.11
CA ASN A 35 7.67 7.14 7.84
C ASN A 35 7.36 5.70 8.31
N GLY A 36 7.24 5.35 9.59
CA GLY A 36 7.23 6.12 10.81
C GLY A 36 7.43 5.20 12.02
N ASP A 37 7.44 5.83 13.18
CA ASP A 37 7.70 5.28 14.50
C ASP A 37 6.84 4.07 14.93
N ALA A 38 7.49 3.28 15.80
CA ALA A 38 6.94 2.55 16.94
C ALA A 38 5.95 1.40 16.69
N PHE A 39 6.48 0.18 16.52
CA PHE A 39 6.00 -0.98 17.28
C PHE A 39 7.21 -1.86 17.69
N HIS A 40 7.30 -2.11 18.99
CA HIS A 40 8.27 -3.00 19.62
C HIS A 40 8.26 -4.40 18.98
N GLU A 41 9.42 -4.91 18.57
CA GLU A 41 9.59 -6.36 18.51
C GLU A 41 11.04 -6.76 18.78
N ILE A 42 11.17 -7.86 19.49
CA ILE A 42 12.31 -8.29 20.30
C ILE A 42 13.36 -8.93 19.39
N HIS A 43 14.62 -8.46 19.45
CA HIS A 43 15.79 -9.27 19.11
C HIS A 43 16.26 -9.94 20.43
N PRO A 44 16.73 -11.20 20.47
CA PRO A 44 17.79 -11.63 19.55
C PRO A 44 17.84 -13.12 19.16
N ARG A 45 18.31 -13.41 17.94
CA ARG A 45 19.32 -14.47 17.74
C ARG A 45 20.13 -14.24 16.46
N ALA A 46 21.44 -14.14 16.63
CA ALA A 46 22.45 -14.12 15.58
C ALA A 46 22.68 -15.54 15.01
N GLU A 47 23.49 -15.60 13.93
CA GLU A 47 23.95 -16.77 13.15
C GLU A 47 22.90 -17.33 12.19
N VAL A 48 23.13 -17.39 10.87
CA VAL A 48 24.31 -17.91 10.17
C VAL A 48 24.50 -17.17 8.83
N ALA A 49 25.75 -16.81 8.53
CA ALA A 49 26.19 -16.18 7.29
C ALA A 49 25.97 -17.11 6.08
N ASN A 50 25.24 -16.63 5.06
CA ASN A 50 25.29 -17.18 3.71
C ASN A 50 25.92 -16.15 2.76
N LEU A 51 27.10 -16.53 2.25
CA LEU A 51 28.05 -15.77 1.44
C LEU A 51 27.61 -15.60 -0.03
N THR A 52 26.41 -15.10 -0.27
CA THR A 52 25.97 -14.63 -1.60
C THR A 52 25.17 -13.34 -1.49
N ALA A 53 25.77 -12.32 -0.87
CA ALA A 53 25.18 -10.98 -0.77
C ALA A 53 25.39 -10.23 -2.08
N HIS A 54 24.60 -10.56 -3.11
CA HIS A 54 24.23 -9.51 -4.07
C HIS A 54 23.41 -8.49 -3.26
N PRO A 55 23.69 -7.18 -3.33
CA PRO A 55 22.86 -6.19 -2.64
C PRO A 55 21.45 -6.35 -3.19
N ALA A 56 20.54 -6.91 -2.39
CA ALA A 56 19.17 -7.16 -2.76
C ALA A 56 18.59 -5.83 -3.22
N ASN A 57 18.43 -5.67 -4.54
CA ASN A 57 17.94 -4.43 -5.09
C ASN A 57 16.49 -4.32 -4.63
N PRO A 58 16.12 -3.32 -3.82
CA PRO A 58 14.78 -3.24 -3.23
C PRO A 58 13.68 -3.22 -4.31
N ILE A 59 14.03 -2.80 -5.53
CA ILE A 59 13.15 -2.84 -6.70
C ILE A 59 12.93 -4.28 -7.18
N GLN A 60 13.99 -5.09 -7.26
CA GLN A 60 13.88 -6.49 -7.66
C GLN A 60 13.04 -7.27 -6.65
N ASP A 61 13.25 -7.05 -5.35
CA ASP A 61 12.44 -7.69 -4.31
C ASP A 61 10.97 -7.28 -4.37
N ALA A 62 10.68 -6.00 -4.63
CA ALA A 62 9.31 -5.52 -4.82
C ALA A 62 8.65 -6.12 -6.06
N VAL A 63 9.40 -6.28 -7.16
CA VAL A 63 8.91 -6.92 -8.38
C VAL A 63 8.65 -8.41 -8.13
N LEU A 64 9.58 -9.12 -7.50
CA LEU A 64 9.42 -10.54 -7.19
C LEU A 64 8.23 -10.79 -6.24
N LYS A 65 8.03 -9.95 -5.22
CA LYS A 65 6.84 -10.02 -4.34
C LYS A 65 5.53 -9.79 -5.09
N ARG A 66 5.52 -8.88 -6.07
CA ARG A 66 4.33 -8.64 -6.89
C ARG A 66 4.06 -9.80 -7.83
N LEU A 67 5.09 -10.40 -8.41
CA LEU A 67 4.96 -11.57 -9.27
C LEU A 67 4.47 -12.79 -8.50
N SER A 68 4.99 -13.06 -7.30
CA SER A 68 4.52 -14.18 -6.46
C SER A 68 3.07 -14.01 -6.01
N LEU A 69 2.67 -12.78 -5.67
CA LEU A 69 1.29 -12.47 -5.34
C LEU A 69 0.36 -12.64 -6.56
N LEU A 70 0.83 -12.26 -7.76
CA LEU A 70 0.09 -12.47 -8.99
C LEU A 70 -0.08 -13.98 -9.30
N GLU A 71 0.96 -14.77 -9.09
CA GLU A 71 0.92 -16.23 -9.24
C GLU A 71 -0.13 -16.88 -8.33
N ASP A 72 -0.15 -16.53 -7.04
CA ASP A 72 -1.13 -17.08 -6.08
C ASP A 72 -2.57 -16.69 -6.47
N ILE A 73 -2.79 -15.45 -6.92
CA ILE A 73 -4.10 -15.00 -7.43
C ILE A 73 -4.50 -15.82 -8.65
N VAL A 74 -3.63 -15.94 -9.65
CA VAL A 74 -3.92 -16.68 -10.89
C VAL A 74 -4.19 -18.15 -10.59
N TYR A 75 -3.38 -18.78 -9.75
CA TYR A 75 -3.54 -20.18 -9.37
C TYR A 75 -4.87 -20.43 -8.66
N ARG A 76 -5.24 -19.61 -7.68
CA ARG A 76 -6.52 -19.74 -7.00
C ARG A 76 -7.69 -19.46 -7.93
N GLN A 77 -7.56 -18.53 -8.87
CA GLN A 77 -8.63 -18.17 -9.78
C GLN A 77 -8.90 -19.24 -10.84
N LEU A 78 -7.85 -19.84 -11.41
CA LEU A 78 -7.98 -20.98 -12.33
C LEU A 78 -8.60 -22.19 -11.66
N ASN A 79 -8.28 -22.42 -10.38
CA ASN A 79 -8.81 -23.54 -9.60
C ASN A 79 -10.18 -23.25 -8.96
N GLY A 80 -10.78 -22.07 -9.18
CA GLY A 80 -12.03 -21.67 -8.55
C GLY A 80 -11.94 -21.55 -7.01
N LEU A 81 -10.73 -21.47 -6.47
CA LEU A 81 -10.42 -21.35 -5.04
C LEU A 81 -10.39 -19.90 -4.56
N SER A 82 -10.44 -18.91 -5.47
CA SER A 82 -10.56 -17.49 -5.13
C SER A 82 -11.91 -16.91 -5.54
N LYS A 83 -12.25 -15.77 -4.94
CA LYS A 83 -13.36 -14.92 -5.41
C LYS A 83 -13.08 -14.46 -6.84
N SER A 84 -14.13 -14.27 -7.63
CA SER A 84 -14.02 -13.66 -8.97
C SER A 84 -13.41 -12.27 -8.86
N LEU A 85 -12.63 -11.84 -9.86
CA LEU A 85 -11.82 -10.62 -9.80
C LEU A 85 -12.58 -9.34 -9.36
N GLY A 86 -13.87 -9.23 -9.69
CA GLY A 86 -14.74 -8.11 -9.29
C GLY A 86 -15.35 -8.21 -7.89
N LEU A 87 -15.22 -9.38 -7.23
CA LEU A 87 -15.60 -9.66 -5.84
C LEU A 87 -14.35 -9.91 -4.99
N ILE A 88 -13.18 -9.43 -5.40
CA ILE A 88 -11.98 -9.43 -4.56
C ILE A 88 -12.02 -8.17 -3.71
N GLU A 89 -11.84 -8.34 -2.41
CA GLU A 89 -11.71 -7.21 -1.48
C GLU A 89 -10.65 -6.22 -1.97
N GLY A 90 -11.08 -4.99 -2.29
CA GLY A 90 -10.21 -3.91 -2.75
C GLY A 90 -9.09 -3.59 -1.76
N TYR A 91 -8.00 -2.99 -2.27
CA TYR A 91 -6.86 -2.63 -1.44
C TYR A 91 -7.25 -1.58 -0.39
N GLY A 92 -7.10 -1.89 0.91
CA GLY A 92 -7.31 -0.93 2.00
C GLY A 92 -8.74 -0.77 2.52
N GLY A 93 -9.64 -1.73 2.26
CA GLY A 93 -10.99 -1.72 2.84
C GLY A 93 -11.01 -1.81 4.37
N ARG A 94 -12.01 -1.16 4.99
CA ARG A 94 -12.23 -1.24 6.45
C ARG A 94 -12.62 -2.68 6.81
N GLY A 95 -11.98 -3.24 7.83
CA GLY A 95 -12.22 -4.64 8.24
C GLY A 95 -11.57 -5.70 7.34
N LYS A 96 -10.59 -5.30 6.52
CA LYS A 96 -9.83 -6.20 5.64
C LYS A 96 -9.14 -7.31 6.40
N GLY A 97 -9.19 -8.51 5.83
CA GLY A 97 -8.56 -9.70 6.43
C GLY A 97 -9.15 -10.05 7.80
N GLY A 98 -10.40 -9.69 8.06
CA GLY A 98 -11.10 -9.94 9.31
C GLY A 98 -10.64 -9.10 10.50
N LEU A 99 -9.84 -8.05 10.28
CA LEU A 99 -9.43 -7.14 11.33
C LEU A 99 -10.64 -6.37 11.91
N PRO A 100 -10.61 -5.99 13.21
CA PRO A 100 -11.66 -5.19 13.81
C PRO A 100 -11.74 -3.82 13.12
N ALA A 101 -12.96 -3.39 12.80
CA ALA A 101 -13.24 -2.07 12.26
C ALA A 101 -13.92 -1.23 13.35
N THR A 102 -13.40 -0.04 13.62
CA THR A 102 -13.96 0.89 14.61
C THR A 102 -14.55 2.12 13.92
N LEU A 103 -15.54 2.72 14.57
CA LEU A 103 -16.14 3.99 14.15
C LEU A 103 -15.46 5.16 14.88
N SER A 104 -15.43 6.32 14.24
CA SER A 104 -15.12 7.57 14.95
C SER A 104 -16.29 7.99 15.85
N PRO A 105 -16.08 8.86 16.86
CA PRO A 105 -17.16 9.34 17.73
C PRO A 105 -18.32 9.99 16.95
N GLU A 106 -18.02 10.70 15.86
CA GLU A 106 -19.03 11.31 14.99
C GLU A 106 -19.85 10.28 14.20
N GLU A 107 -19.20 9.18 13.80
CA GLU A 107 -19.84 8.06 13.12
C GLU A 107 -20.71 7.24 14.08
N GLU A 108 -20.34 7.19 15.36
CA GLU A 108 -21.03 6.45 16.40
C GLU A 108 -22.40 7.05 16.74
N GLU A 109 -22.52 8.37 16.80
CA GLU A 109 -23.80 9.08 16.93
C GLU A 109 -24.79 8.69 15.81
N LYS A 110 -24.30 8.57 14.58
CA LYS A 110 -25.10 8.15 13.41
C LYS A 110 -25.47 6.66 13.46
N ALA A 111 -24.65 5.85 14.13
CA ALA A 111 -24.85 4.42 14.24
C ALA A 111 -25.85 4.01 15.34
N LYS A 112 -26.15 4.90 16.30
CA LYS A 112 -27.06 4.61 17.44
C LYS A 112 -28.46 4.17 17.00
N GLY A 113 -29.10 4.89 16.08
CA GLY A 113 -30.45 4.55 15.61
C GLY A 113 -30.54 3.18 14.93
N PRO A 114 -29.71 2.89 13.91
CA PRO A 114 -29.73 1.59 13.24
C PRO A 114 -29.36 0.40 14.13
N HIS A 115 -28.53 0.61 15.15
CA HIS A 115 -28.13 -0.46 16.07
C HIS A 115 -29.31 -1.05 16.85
N GLU A 116 -30.19 -0.18 17.36
CA GLU A 116 -31.39 -0.59 18.10
C GLU A 116 -32.37 -1.42 17.25
N LYS A 117 -32.44 -1.12 15.95
CA LYS A 117 -33.35 -1.81 15.03
C LYS A 117 -32.93 -3.25 14.73
N TYR A 118 -31.63 -3.50 14.59
CA TYR A 118 -31.12 -4.79 14.09
C TYR A 118 -30.31 -5.59 15.11
N GLY A 119 -29.95 -5.02 16.26
CA GLY A 119 -29.11 -5.66 17.28
C GLY A 119 -27.63 -5.77 16.91
N TYR A 120 -27.21 -5.18 15.79
CA TYR A 120 -25.82 -5.07 15.36
C TYR A 120 -25.56 -3.73 14.70
N ASN A 121 -24.30 -3.33 14.57
CA ASN A 121 -23.94 -2.04 13.98
C ASN A 121 -24.04 -2.09 12.45
N SER A 122 -25.25 -1.86 11.91
CA SER A 122 -25.48 -1.88 10.46
C SER A 122 -24.72 -0.78 9.74
N TYR A 123 -24.57 0.40 10.36
CA TYR A 123 -23.81 1.51 9.81
C TYR A 123 -22.33 1.16 9.58
N LEU A 124 -21.71 0.43 10.51
CA LEU A 124 -20.36 -0.10 10.33
C LEU A 124 -20.33 -1.21 9.28
N SER A 125 -21.33 -2.08 9.25
CA SER A 125 -21.43 -3.17 8.28
C SER A 125 -21.50 -2.67 6.84
N GLU A 126 -22.22 -1.57 6.58
CA GLU A 126 -22.33 -0.94 5.26
C GLU A 126 -20.99 -0.40 4.72
N LYS A 127 -20.04 -0.11 5.62
CA LYS A 127 -18.70 0.38 5.28
C LYS A 127 -17.68 -0.73 5.09
N ILE A 128 -18.02 -1.95 5.47
CA ILE A 128 -17.18 -3.13 5.29
C ILE A 128 -17.51 -3.75 3.92
N SER A 129 -16.50 -4.20 3.20
CA SER A 129 -16.73 -4.87 1.91
C SER A 129 -17.57 -6.13 2.10
N LEU A 130 -18.62 -6.28 1.28
CA LEU A 130 -19.43 -7.50 1.22
C LEU A 130 -18.56 -8.72 0.87
N ASP A 131 -17.50 -8.49 0.11
CA ASP A 131 -16.56 -9.51 -0.32
C ASP A 131 -15.26 -9.52 0.49
N ARG A 132 -15.29 -9.14 1.77
CA ARG A 132 -14.09 -9.16 2.61
C ARG A 132 -13.48 -10.56 2.80
N THR A 133 -12.18 -10.59 3.03
CA THR A 133 -11.42 -11.81 3.36
C THR A 133 -11.48 -12.04 4.87
N ILE A 134 -11.59 -13.30 5.29
CA ILE A 134 -11.67 -13.72 6.70
C ILE A 134 -10.47 -14.64 7.01
N PRO A 135 -9.83 -14.48 8.18
CA PRO A 135 -8.75 -15.36 8.61
C PRO A 135 -9.25 -16.78 8.82
N ASP A 136 -8.40 -17.75 8.49
CA ASP A 136 -8.70 -19.16 8.68
C ASP A 136 -8.37 -19.59 10.11
N TYR A 137 -9.40 -19.86 10.92
CA TYR A 137 -9.27 -20.35 12.29
C TYR A 137 -9.42 -21.87 12.40
N ARG A 138 -9.42 -22.61 11.29
CA ARG A 138 -9.52 -24.07 11.31
C ARG A 138 -8.24 -24.69 11.89
N PRO A 139 -8.34 -25.83 12.60
CA PRO A 139 -7.17 -26.54 13.08
C PRO A 139 -6.28 -27.00 11.92
N THR A 140 -4.99 -26.68 11.98
CA THR A 140 -3.97 -27.24 11.10
C THR A 140 -3.68 -28.68 11.51
N LYS A 141 -3.56 -29.58 10.52
CA LYS A 141 -3.12 -30.97 10.74
C LYS A 141 -1.63 -31.06 11.01
#